data_AF-A0A3S0FBN0-F1
#
_entry.id   AF-A0A3S0FBN0-F1
#
_cell.length_a   1.000
_cell.length_b   1.000
_cell.length_c   1.000
_cell.angle_alpha   90.00
_cell.angle_beta   90.00
_cell.angle_gamma   90.00
#
_symmetry.space_group_name_H-M   'P 1'
#
loop_
_entity.id
_entity.type
_entity.pdbx_description
1 polymer ?
#
loop_
_entity_poly.entity_id
_entity_poly.type
_entity_poly.pdbx_seq_one_letter_code
_entity_poly.pdbx_strand_id
1 'polypeptide(L)'
;MTEEEVCAEGVAKIVVDLTGLLAALQSATIPGKPWQRQLLRDLDEADTHLQILRLTIAMNRRDDEVLSAARSLTSVLTRAASTIGRGRADQGTRDATRLLAGLAKELHARLEAYAE
;
A
#
# COMPACT_ATOMS: atom_id res chain seq x y z
N MET A 1 -26.39 0.44 -9.95
CA MET A 1 -24.93 0.46 -9.82
C MET A 1 -24.41 -0.69 -10.66
N THR A 2 -23.64 -0.41 -11.70
CA THR A 2 -23.05 -1.44 -12.57
C THR A 2 -21.93 -2.18 -11.83
N GLU A 3 -21.54 -3.37 -12.31
CA GLU A 3 -20.43 -4.12 -11.70
C GLU A 3 -19.12 -3.33 -11.71
N GLU A 4 -18.90 -2.53 -12.76
CA GLU A 4 -17.77 -1.61 -12.91
C GLU A 4 -17.75 -0.51 -11.83
N GLU A 5 -18.91 0.07 -11.50
CA GLU A 5 -19.05 1.07 -10.42
C GLU A 5 -18.77 0.47 -9.03
N VAL A 6 -19.28 -0.73 -8.74
CA VAL A 6 -19.04 -1.44 -7.46
C VAL A 6 -17.57 -1.75 -7.27
N CYS A 7 -16.94 -2.23 -8.33
CA CYS A 7 -15.54 -2.55 -8.27
C CYS A 7 -14.76 -1.24 -8.03
N ALA A 8 -15.07 -0.15 -8.77
CA ALA A 8 -14.31 1.10 -8.71
C ALA A 8 -14.40 1.74 -7.30
N GLU A 9 -15.57 1.67 -6.67
CA GLU A 9 -15.76 2.00 -5.27
C GLU A 9 -14.87 1.15 -4.36
N GLY A 10 -14.77 -0.15 -4.63
CA GLY A 10 -13.89 -1.07 -3.93
C GLY A 10 -12.40 -0.71 -4.03
N VAL A 11 -11.92 -0.30 -5.20
CA VAL A 11 -10.54 0.19 -5.40
C VAL A 11 -10.31 1.49 -4.63
N ALA A 12 -11.23 2.45 -4.76
CA ALA A 12 -11.15 3.73 -4.07
C ALA A 12 -11.09 3.55 -2.55
N LYS A 13 -11.91 2.66 -1.99
CA LYS A 13 -11.91 2.32 -0.57
C LYS A 13 -10.55 1.81 -0.10
N ILE A 14 -9.94 0.86 -0.83
CA ILE A 14 -8.64 0.31 -0.44
C ILE A 14 -7.54 1.37 -0.51
N VAL A 15 -7.57 2.27 -1.49
CA VAL A 15 -6.62 3.40 -1.59
C VAL A 15 -6.75 4.33 -0.38
N VAL A 16 -7.97 4.62 0.07
CA VAL A 16 -8.22 5.43 1.28
C VAL A 16 -7.70 4.71 2.52
N ASP A 17 -7.99 3.43 2.67
CA ASP A 17 -7.55 2.62 3.82
C ASP A 17 -6.01 2.54 3.89
N LEU A 18 -5.35 2.32 2.74
CA LEU A 18 -3.90 2.35 2.62
C LEU A 18 -3.32 3.70 3.03
N THR A 19 -3.90 4.80 2.53
CA THR A 19 -3.47 6.17 2.86
C THR A 19 -3.56 6.42 4.36
N GLY A 20 -4.71 6.11 4.96
CA GLY A 20 -4.95 6.33 6.39
C GLY A 20 -4.03 5.49 7.27
N LEU A 21 -3.89 4.20 6.96
CA LEU A 21 -3.04 3.29 7.74
C LEU A 21 -1.56 3.63 7.62
N LEU A 22 -1.11 4.03 6.42
CA LEU A 22 0.27 4.41 6.18
C LEU A 22 0.64 5.68 6.98
N ALA A 23 -0.19 6.72 6.90
CA ALA A 23 -0.01 7.95 7.67
C ALA A 23 -0.05 7.69 9.18
N ALA A 24 -0.98 6.86 9.65
CA ALA A 24 -1.07 6.48 11.06
C ALA A 24 0.22 5.78 11.53
N LEU A 25 0.72 4.81 10.77
CA LEU A 25 1.92 4.06 11.13
C LEU A 25 3.19 4.92 11.08
N GLN A 26 3.30 5.82 10.09
CA GLN A 26 4.38 6.80 10.02
C GLN A 26 4.37 7.70 11.27
N SER A 27 3.21 8.24 11.64
CA SER A 27 3.07 9.12 12.81
C SER A 27 3.39 8.43 14.14
N ALA A 28 3.07 7.13 14.24
CA ALA A 28 3.31 6.33 15.43
C ALA A 28 4.77 5.86 15.55
N THR A 29 5.55 5.89 14.47
CA THR A 29 6.92 5.37 14.45
C THR A 29 7.95 6.46 14.73
N ILE A 30 8.54 6.44 15.92
CA ILE A 30 9.61 7.38 16.31
C ILE A 30 10.99 6.79 15.94
N PRO A 31 11.88 7.52 15.24
CA PRO A 31 13.13 7.00 14.65
C PRO A 31 14.29 6.73 15.64
N GLY A 32 14.04 6.04 16.77
CA GLY A 32 15.08 5.76 17.78
C GLY A 32 16.03 4.61 17.41
N LYS A 33 15.49 3.53 16.84
CA LYS A 33 16.21 2.27 16.55
C LYS A 33 16.44 2.10 15.04
N PRO A 34 17.48 1.33 14.62
CA PRO A 34 17.74 1.08 13.20
C PRO A 34 16.53 0.55 12.42
N TRP A 35 15.76 -0.37 13.01
CA TRP A 35 14.56 -0.91 12.38
C TRP A 35 13.44 0.12 12.24
N GLN A 36 13.32 1.09 13.15
CA GLN A 36 12.33 2.17 13.07
C GLN A 36 12.67 3.12 11.92
N ARG A 37 13.95 3.46 11.76
CA ARG A 37 14.42 4.26 10.62
C ARG A 37 14.23 3.53 9.30
N GLN A 38 14.49 2.22 9.26
CA GLN A 38 14.23 1.41 8.08
C GLN A 38 12.74 1.37 7.74
N LEU A 39 11.88 1.14 8.74
CA LEU A 39 10.43 1.16 8.56
C LEU A 39 9.97 2.49 7.99
N LEU A 40 10.39 3.61 8.58
CA LEU A 40 10.01 4.94 8.08
C LEU A 40 10.44 5.16 6.62
N ARG A 41 11.62 4.69 6.21
CA ARG A 41 12.04 4.74 4.80
C ARG A 41 11.14 3.90 3.90
N ASP A 42 10.84 2.66 4.30
CA ASP A 42 9.95 1.80 3.52
C ASP A 42 8.53 2.39 3.43
N LEU A 43 8.05 3.07 4.48
CA LEU A 43 6.75 3.74 4.49
C LEU A 43 6.73 5.00 3.61
N ASP A 44 7.79 5.80 3.62
CA ASP A 44 7.94 6.98 2.74
C ASP A 44 8.00 6.59 1.25
N GLU A 45 8.72 5.52 0.94
CA GLU A 45 8.75 4.94 -0.40
C GLU A 45 7.37 4.40 -0.81
N ALA A 46 6.66 3.75 0.10
CA ALA A 46 5.29 3.29 -0.15
C ALA A 46 4.31 4.45 -0.36
N ASP A 47 4.43 5.56 0.39
CA ASP A 47 3.63 6.77 0.17
C ASP A 47 3.83 7.31 -1.25
N THR A 48 5.09 7.38 -1.69
CA THR A 48 5.44 7.80 -3.05
C THR A 48 4.79 6.91 -4.10
N HIS A 49 4.87 5.57 -3.95
CA HIS A 49 4.24 4.65 -4.88
C HIS A 49 2.70 4.71 -4.85
N LEU A 50 2.10 4.95 -3.69
CA LEU A 50 0.66 5.15 -3.56
C LEU A 50 0.22 6.43 -4.28
N GLN A 51 0.99 7.51 -4.15
CA GLN A 51 0.72 8.76 -4.88
C GLN A 51 0.88 8.58 -6.39
N ILE A 52 1.89 7.84 -6.85
CA ILE A 52 2.05 7.49 -8.27
C ILE A 52 0.81 6.73 -8.75
N LEU A 53 0.38 5.67 -8.04
CA LEU A 53 -0.80 4.90 -8.42
C LEU A 53 -2.06 5.78 -8.51
N ARG A 54 -2.28 6.66 -7.53
CA ARG A 54 -3.41 7.60 -7.53
C ARG A 54 -3.38 8.53 -8.75
N LEU A 55 -2.21 9.07 -9.09
CA LEU A 55 -2.04 9.91 -10.27
C LEU A 55 -2.27 9.12 -11.56
N THR A 56 -1.73 7.91 -11.67
CA THR A 56 -1.91 7.03 -12.82
C THR A 56 -3.39 6.73 -13.07
N ILE A 57 -4.15 6.42 -12.01
CA ILE A 57 -5.61 6.22 -12.08
C ILE A 57 -6.33 7.53 -12.46
N ALA A 58 -6.03 8.65 -11.79
CA ALA A 58 -6.69 9.93 -12.03
C ALA A 58 -6.43 10.49 -13.44
N MET A 59 -5.29 10.15 -14.04
CA MET A 59 -4.94 10.52 -15.41
C MET A 59 -5.52 9.55 -16.46
N ASN A 60 -6.28 8.54 -16.05
CA ASN A 60 -6.83 7.51 -16.92
C ASN A 60 -5.75 6.88 -17.82
N ARG A 61 -4.60 6.54 -17.22
CA ARG A 61 -3.51 5.86 -17.93
C ARG A 61 -3.93 4.44 -18.31
N ARG A 62 -3.17 3.86 -19.23
CA ARG A 62 -3.36 2.48 -19.69
C ARG A 62 -3.23 1.50 -18.53
N ASP A 63 -3.94 0.38 -18.61
CA ASP A 63 -4.02 -0.59 -17.51
C ASP A 63 -2.65 -1.18 -17.15
N ASP A 64 -1.74 -1.34 -18.12
CA ASP A 64 -0.36 -1.78 -17.88
C ASP A 64 0.41 -0.83 -16.94
N GLU A 65 0.19 0.48 -17.08
CA GLU A 65 0.79 1.50 -16.22
C GLU A 65 0.20 1.49 -14.82
N VAL A 66 -1.13 1.30 -14.71
CA VAL A 66 -1.84 1.17 -13.42
C VAL A 66 -1.35 -0.07 -12.66
N LEU A 67 -1.29 -1.21 -13.33
CA LEU A 67 -0.82 -2.47 -12.77
C LEU A 67 0.65 -2.41 -12.36
N SER A 68 1.50 -1.76 -13.17
CA SER A 68 2.91 -1.54 -12.82
C SER A 68 3.08 -0.70 -11.56
N ALA A 69 2.29 0.37 -11.41
CA ALA A 69 2.29 1.21 -10.22
C ALA A 69 1.81 0.42 -8.98
N ALA A 70 0.72 -0.34 -9.10
CA ALA A 70 0.18 -1.16 -8.02
C ALA A 70 1.14 -2.29 -7.59
N ARG A 71 1.84 -2.91 -8.54
CA ARG A 71 2.90 -3.90 -8.28
C ARG A 71 4.06 -3.29 -7.50
N SER A 72 4.48 -2.09 -7.86
CA SER A 72 5.57 -1.37 -7.17
C SER A 72 5.19 -1.10 -5.71
N LEU A 73 3.99 -0.58 -5.47
CA LEU A 73 3.44 -0.39 -4.12
C LEU A 73 3.41 -1.71 -3.32
N THR A 74 2.89 -2.77 -3.94
CA THR A 74 2.79 -4.10 -3.32
C THR A 74 4.16 -4.66 -2.92
N SER A 75 5.18 -4.46 -3.76
CA SER A 75 6.55 -4.90 -3.50
C SER A 75 7.13 -4.22 -2.26
N VAL A 76 7.01 -2.90 -2.16
CA VAL A 76 7.54 -2.12 -1.03
C VAL A 76 6.85 -2.50 0.28
N LEU A 77 5.51 -2.58 0.28
CA LEU A 77 4.76 -2.94 1.50
C LEU A 77 4.99 -4.39 1.93
N THR A 78 5.16 -5.32 0.98
CA THR A 78 5.52 -6.71 1.29
C THR A 78 6.93 -6.81 1.88
N ARG A 79 7.87 -6.01 1.37
CA ARG A 79 9.23 -5.90 1.94
C ARG A 79 9.20 -5.34 3.36
N ALA A 80 8.46 -4.24 3.59
CA ALA A 80 8.29 -3.65 4.91
C ALA A 80 7.74 -4.67 5.92
N ALA A 81 6.64 -5.36 5.56
CA ALA A 81 6.03 -6.39 6.40
C ALA A 81 6.99 -7.55 6.70
N SER A 82 7.82 -7.96 5.73
CA SER A 82 8.80 -9.03 5.90
C SER A 82 9.92 -8.64 6.87
N THR A 83 10.45 -7.42 6.74
CA THR A 83 11.48 -6.86 7.61
C THR A 83 11.00 -6.74 9.05
N ILE A 84 9.76 -6.28 9.24
CA ILE A 84 9.18 -6.05 10.57
C ILE A 84 8.67 -7.35 11.20
N GLY A 85 8.12 -8.27 10.41
CA GLY A 85 7.56 -9.54 10.89
C GLY A 85 8.57 -10.44 11.59
N ARG A 86 9.87 -10.33 11.25
CA ARG A 86 10.97 -11.08 11.88
C ARG A 86 11.70 -10.27 12.97
N GLY A 87 11.25 -9.05 13.25
CA GLY A 87 11.99 -8.04 14.00
C GLY A 87 11.54 -7.85 15.46
N ARG A 88 12.06 -6.77 16.06
CA ARG A 88 11.86 -6.35 17.46
C ARG A 88 10.69 -5.36 17.63
N ALA A 89 9.83 -5.26 16.63
CA ALA A 89 8.67 -4.39 16.66
C ALA A 89 7.59 -4.97 17.57
N ASP A 90 6.84 -4.10 18.23
CA ASP A 90 5.66 -4.50 18.99
C ASP A 90 4.61 -5.16 18.08
N GLN A 91 3.62 -5.79 18.70
CA GLN A 91 2.61 -6.54 17.96
C GLN A 91 1.75 -5.63 17.06
N GLY A 92 1.41 -4.42 17.50
CA GLY A 92 0.61 -3.48 16.72
C GLY A 92 1.33 -3.04 15.45
N THR A 93 2.62 -2.71 15.54
CA THR A 93 3.44 -2.39 14.36
C THR A 93 3.54 -3.58 13.39
N ARG A 94 3.67 -4.81 13.89
CA ARG A 94 3.70 -6.02 13.06
C ARG A 94 2.36 -6.27 12.34
N ASP A 95 1.25 -6.06 13.02
CA ASP A 95 -0.07 -6.27 12.44
C ASP A 95 -0.43 -5.15 11.45
N ALA A 96 -0.10 -3.90 11.74
CA ALA A 96 -0.29 -2.78 10.83
C ALA A 96 0.50 -2.96 9.51
N THR A 97 1.77 -3.35 9.59
CA THR A 97 2.59 -3.61 8.39
C THR A 97 2.07 -4.81 7.58
N ARG A 98 1.61 -5.87 8.25
CA ARG A 98 0.96 -7.01 7.57
C ARG A 98 -0.33 -6.59 6.88
N LEU A 99 -1.16 -5.76 7.54
CA LEU A 99 -2.41 -5.26 6.97
C LEU A 99 -2.17 -4.38 5.74
N LEU A 100 -1.19 -3.46 5.80
CA LEU A 100 -0.77 -2.68 4.63
C LEU A 100 -0.39 -3.58 3.45
N ALA A 101 0.42 -4.61 3.67
CA ALA A 101 0.80 -5.55 2.62
C ALA A 101 -0.39 -6.36 2.08
N GLY A 102 -1.34 -6.72 2.94
CA GLY A 102 -2.57 -7.41 2.54
C GLY A 102 -3.47 -6.54 1.67
N LEU A 103 -3.71 -5.30 2.09
CA LEU A 103 -4.49 -4.32 1.32
C LEU A 103 -3.86 -4.01 -0.04
N ALA A 104 -2.54 -3.90 -0.12
CA ALA A 104 -1.86 -3.65 -1.39
C ALA A 104 -2.01 -4.82 -2.38
N LYS A 105 -1.95 -6.07 -1.88
CA LYS A 105 -2.19 -7.26 -2.71
C LYS A 105 -3.63 -7.34 -3.19
N GLU A 106 -4.59 -7.06 -2.31
CA GLU A 106 -6.01 -7.00 -2.68
C GLU A 106 -6.26 -5.92 -3.73
N LEU A 107 -5.66 -4.74 -3.58
CA LEU A 107 -5.73 -3.66 -4.56
C LEU A 107 -5.20 -4.10 -5.92
N HIS A 108 -4.02 -4.73 -5.96
CA HIS A 108 -3.42 -5.22 -7.19
C HIS A 108 -4.30 -6.29 -7.85
N ALA A 109 -4.79 -7.28 -7.09
CA ALA A 109 -5.66 -8.33 -7.61
C ALA A 109 -6.97 -7.78 -8.19
N ARG A 110 -7.56 -6.77 -7.54
CA ARG A 110 -8.74 -6.08 -8.07
C ARG A 110 -8.42 -5.36 -9.36
N LEU A 111 -7.33 -4.59 -9.40
CA LEU A 111 -6.89 -3.88 -10.61
C LEU A 111 -6.61 -4.84 -11.78
N GLU A 112 -6.02 -6.01 -11.52
CA GLU A 112 -5.84 -7.06 -12.53
C GLU A 112 -7.19 -7.52 -13.10
N ALA A 113 -8.20 -7.70 -12.26
CA ALA A 113 -9.54 -8.11 -12.70
C ALA A 113 -10.31 -7.06 -13.54
N TYR A 114 -9.86 -5.80 -13.62
CA TYR A 114 -10.44 -4.81 -14.56
C TYR A 114 -9.71 -4.75 -15.90
N ALA A 115 -8.44 -5.13 -15.91
CA ALA A 115 -7.62 -5.04 -17.10
C ALA A 115 -7.92 -6.20 -18.08
N GLU A 116 -8.69 -7.20 -17.65
CA GLU A 116 -9.21 -8.33 -18.43
C GLU A 116 -10.58 -8.01 -19.04
#